data_AF-A0A919JTL6-F1
#
_entry.id   AF-A0A919JTL6-F1
#
_cell.length_a   1.000
_cell.length_b   1.000
_cell.length_c   1.000
_cell.angle_alpha   90.00
_cell.angle_beta   90.00
_cell.angle_gamma   90.00
#
_symmetry.space_group_name_H-M   'P 1'
#
loop_
_entity.id
_entity.type
_entity.pdbx_description
1 polymer ?
#
loop_
_entity_poly.entity_id
_entity_poly.type
_entity_poly.pdbx_seq_one_letter_code
_entity_poly.pdbx_strand_id
1 'polypeptide(L)'
;MERAILVADGQPGGAARRVTRRLAGASGGFAAVRLGVGRPYLQRGLGWSEEENGRREDQARTSAEAGWAGILSGARRGVGVKRRKVLGLLGAALPVAACGTRSGAEPVVTPSVGDPVTLPSFAAPTRKKSTPRGAVRELRGGAVPAVAGRVMLGSYLAHGGMTLRQSLALRRRQLGREQRIVHRFYPWSGYVPASEPEVGRDSVLMVSWHGTAWPEVNGGGADANIAKVAKRLAGMKRPVLLRWGWEMNGNWFPWDGSHNGGDPADYVRAWRRMHRIFGEHGADNVAWVWSPNWNSAPDTAANRFQKYYPGDAYVDWVGVSGYNFFAESPKTLFSAVVKAYGERKPVILSETAAVGAGKAGWIRKLQNWVSATPAVGAVVWFDTDIQEGSPHNFRFDTDQAALSAYKTMARSARFAG
;
A
#
# COMPACT_ATOMS: atom_id res chain seq x y z
N MET A 1 31.88 31.17 -25.51
CA MET A 1 33.35 31.34 -25.49
C MET A 1 33.92 30.00 -25.05
N GLU A 2 34.69 29.23 -25.81
CA GLU A 2 35.31 29.46 -27.12
C GLU A 2 35.56 28.11 -27.83
N ARG A 3 36.07 28.19 -29.07
CA ARG A 3 35.86 27.30 -30.21
C ARG A 3 36.65 25.98 -30.25
N ALA A 4 36.21 25.16 -31.20
CA ALA A 4 36.78 23.92 -31.71
C ALA A 4 38.14 24.06 -32.41
N ILE A 5 38.84 22.92 -32.58
CA ILE A 5 39.79 22.67 -33.67
C ILE A 5 39.52 21.28 -34.27
N LEU A 6 39.35 21.26 -35.58
CA LEU A 6 39.28 20.14 -36.53
C LEU A 6 40.71 19.78 -37.00
N VAL A 7 41.02 18.48 -37.20
CA VAL A 7 41.79 17.98 -38.37
C VAL A 7 41.33 16.54 -38.67
N ALA A 8 41.20 16.24 -39.97
CA ALA A 8 40.65 15.02 -40.56
C ALA A 8 41.71 14.02 -41.07
N ASP A 9 41.18 12.86 -41.48
CA ASP A 9 41.67 11.87 -42.46
C ASP A 9 42.57 10.68 -42.05
N GLY A 10 42.14 9.49 -42.49
CA GLY A 10 42.97 8.30 -42.66
C GLY A 10 42.37 6.97 -42.21
N GLN A 11 41.65 6.27 -43.09
CA GLN A 11 41.53 4.79 -43.11
C GLN A 11 42.34 4.31 -44.33
N PRO A 12 42.97 3.10 -44.38
CA PRO A 12 42.31 1.83 -44.02
C PRO A 12 43.21 0.71 -43.40
N GLY A 13 42.55 -0.33 -42.87
CA GLY A 13 43.05 -1.71 -42.90
C GLY A 13 43.91 -2.20 -41.73
N GLY A 14 43.34 -3.02 -40.87
CA GLY A 14 44.10 -3.78 -39.86
C GLY A 14 43.19 -4.59 -38.94
N ALA A 15 43.10 -5.89 -39.20
CA ALA A 15 42.39 -6.83 -38.35
C ALA A 15 43.05 -6.89 -36.96
N ALA A 16 42.32 -6.48 -35.92
CA ALA A 16 42.68 -6.72 -34.53
C ALA A 16 41.48 -7.30 -33.78
N ARG A 17 41.54 -8.62 -33.53
CA ARG A 17 40.68 -9.28 -32.54
C ARG A 17 40.89 -8.59 -31.20
N ARG A 18 39.84 -7.98 -30.65
CA ARG A 18 39.82 -7.52 -29.26
C ARG A 18 38.57 -8.07 -28.57
N VAL A 19 38.81 -9.08 -27.75
CA VAL A 19 37.89 -9.56 -26.72
C VAL A 19 37.54 -8.36 -25.82
N THR A 20 36.27 -8.00 -25.75
CA THR A 20 35.78 -7.05 -24.74
C THR A 20 34.55 -7.62 -24.03
N ARG A 21 34.68 -7.60 -22.70
CA ARG A 21 33.74 -8.08 -21.69
C ARG A 21 32.33 -7.53 -21.91
N ARG A 22 31.35 -8.41 -21.70
CA ARG A 22 29.96 -8.04 -21.37
C ARG A 22 29.95 -7.08 -20.17
N LEU A 23 29.42 -5.88 -20.36
CA LEU A 23 28.89 -5.07 -19.26
C LEU A 23 27.49 -5.61 -18.96
N ALA A 24 27.39 -6.36 -17.87
CA ALA A 24 26.13 -6.74 -17.27
C ALA A 24 25.40 -5.48 -16.79
N GLY A 25 24.10 -5.43 -17.07
CA GLY A 25 23.24 -4.28 -16.81
C GLY A 25 23.22 -3.86 -15.34
N ALA A 26 23.14 -2.56 -15.16
CA ALA A 26 22.88 -1.90 -13.89
C ALA A 26 21.56 -2.43 -13.30
N SER A 27 21.67 -3.22 -12.23
CA SER A 27 20.57 -3.51 -11.32
C SER A 27 20.20 -2.24 -10.57
N GLY A 28 19.07 -1.64 -10.96
CA GLY A 28 18.44 -0.58 -10.18
C GLY A 28 18.04 -1.11 -8.81
N GLY A 29 18.66 -0.57 -7.76
CA GLY A 29 18.33 -0.89 -6.38
C GLY A 29 16.90 -0.49 -6.07
N PHE A 30 16.09 -1.46 -5.67
CA PHE A 30 14.78 -1.21 -5.07
C PHE A 30 15.02 -0.78 -3.63
N ALA A 31 14.57 0.43 -3.27
CA ALA A 31 14.46 0.82 -1.87
C ALA A 31 13.33 0.00 -1.24
N ALA A 32 13.68 -0.99 -0.42
CA ALA A 32 12.74 -1.69 0.44
C ALA A 32 12.18 -0.68 1.46
N VAL A 33 10.89 -0.35 1.34
CA VAL A 33 10.19 0.42 2.36
C VAL A 33 9.99 -0.53 3.55
N ARG A 34 10.64 -0.20 4.66
CA ARG A 34 10.55 -0.93 5.93
C ARG A 34 9.09 -0.95 6.38
N LEU A 35 8.42 -2.10 6.26
CA LEU A 35 7.16 -2.32 6.96
C LEU A 35 7.47 -2.27 8.46
N GLY A 36 7.09 -1.17 9.10
CA GLY A 36 7.19 -1.00 10.53
C GLY A 36 6.24 -1.98 11.21
N VAL A 37 6.72 -3.18 11.54
CA VAL A 37 5.95 -4.14 12.32
C VAL A 37 5.80 -3.58 13.74
N GLY A 38 4.60 -3.06 14.04
CA GLY A 38 4.19 -2.73 15.39
C GLY A 38 4.24 -3.98 16.28
N ARG A 39 4.73 -3.81 17.51
CA ARG A 39 4.76 -4.87 18.53
C ARG A 39 3.36 -5.50 18.72
N PRO A 40 3.26 -6.80 19.04
CA PRO A 40 1.98 -7.43 19.34
C PRO A 40 1.36 -6.77 20.58
N TYR A 41 0.19 -6.16 20.41
CA TYR A 41 -0.63 -5.66 21.50
C TYR A 41 -1.40 -6.85 22.11
N LEU A 42 -1.06 -7.21 23.35
CA LEU A 42 -1.88 -8.06 24.20
C LEU A 42 -3.09 -7.23 24.66
N GLN A 43 -4.26 -7.54 24.12
CA GLN A 43 -5.53 -6.96 24.54
C GLN A 43 -5.91 -7.56 25.91
N ARG A 44 -5.74 -6.80 27.00
CA ARG A 44 -6.35 -7.14 28.30
C ARG A 44 -7.85 -6.88 28.20
N GLY A 45 -8.66 -7.93 28.30
CA GLY A 45 -10.10 -7.81 28.42
C GLY A 45 -10.46 -7.08 29.73
N LEU A 46 -11.26 -6.03 29.62
CA LEU A 46 -12.01 -5.45 30.72
C LEU A 46 -13.24 -6.34 30.95
N GLY A 47 -13.22 -7.12 32.03
CA GLY A 47 -14.39 -7.82 32.55
C GLY A 47 -15.05 -6.96 33.63
N TRP A 48 -16.37 -6.81 33.52
CA TRP A 48 -17.23 -6.38 34.63
C TRP A 48 -17.56 -7.58 35.53
N SER A 49 -17.87 -7.26 36.79
CA SER A 49 -18.27 -8.09 37.95
C SER A 49 -19.44 -9.04 37.66
N GLU A 50 -19.74 -10.10 38.43
CA GLU A 50 -19.83 -10.21 39.89
C GLU A 50 -20.01 -11.71 40.31
N GLU A 51 -19.75 -11.97 41.59
CA GLU A 51 -20.28 -13.04 42.46
C GLU A 51 -19.84 -14.53 42.41
N GLU A 52 -19.20 -14.89 43.54
CA GLU A 52 -19.48 -16.02 44.44
C GLU A 52 -18.74 -17.38 44.36
N ASN A 53 -18.03 -17.62 45.48
CA ASN A 53 -17.95 -18.85 46.29
C ASN A 53 -16.76 -19.81 46.12
N GLY A 54 -15.80 -19.69 47.04
CA GLY A 54 -15.50 -20.73 48.04
C GLY A 54 -14.79 -22.04 47.63
N ARG A 55 -13.50 -22.12 47.99
CA ARG A 55 -12.71 -23.32 48.41
C ARG A 55 -12.52 -24.47 47.40
N ARG A 56 -11.25 -24.72 47.02
CA ARG A 56 -10.45 -25.90 47.44
C ARG A 56 -9.05 -25.91 46.82
N GLU A 57 -8.14 -26.50 47.57
CA GLU A 57 -6.68 -26.59 47.40
C GLU A 57 -6.19 -27.45 46.23
N ASP A 58 -4.90 -27.23 45.92
CA ASP A 58 -3.88 -28.16 45.40
C ASP A 58 -4.08 -28.86 44.05
N GLN A 59 -3.25 -28.48 43.06
CA GLN A 59 -2.16 -29.35 42.58
C GLN A 59 -1.29 -28.68 41.48
N ALA A 60 0.02 -28.91 41.62
CA ALA A 60 1.05 -28.96 40.57
C ALA A 60 1.56 -27.64 39.92
N ARG A 61 2.55 -27.03 40.59
CA ARG A 61 3.64 -26.24 39.98
C ARG A 61 4.91 -27.10 39.92
N THR A 62 5.39 -27.41 38.71
CA THR A 62 6.77 -27.81 38.35
C THR A 62 6.78 -27.94 36.82
N SER A 63 7.51 -27.15 36.03
CA SER A 63 8.93 -27.23 35.66
C SER A 63 9.06 -26.29 34.44
N ALA A 64 10.14 -25.62 34.05
CA ALA A 64 11.55 -25.81 34.30
C ALA A 64 12.31 -24.50 34.03
N GLU A 65 13.22 -24.16 34.94
CA GLU A 65 14.39 -23.32 34.66
C GLU A 65 15.65 -24.14 34.97
N ALA A 66 16.70 -23.86 34.18
CA ALA A 66 18.13 -24.06 34.43
C ALA A 66 18.85 -25.38 34.08
N GLY A 67 19.90 -25.21 33.26
CA GLY A 67 21.13 -26.00 33.26
C GLY A 67 21.93 -25.83 31.97
N TRP A 68 23.27 -25.68 31.91
CA TRP A 68 24.36 -25.56 32.88
C TRP A 68 25.63 -25.14 32.08
N ALA A 69 26.68 -24.67 32.76
CA ALA A 69 28.00 -24.34 32.20
C ALA A 69 29.14 -25.23 32.77
N GLY A 70 30.25 -25.36 32.02
CA GLY A 70 31.57 -25.96 32.40
C GLY A 70 31.95 -27.20 31.57
N ILE A 71 33.19 -27.52 31.15
CA ILE A 71 34.58 -27.21 31.54
C ILE A 71 35.48 -27.64 30.32
N LEU A 72 36.58 -26.96 29.89
CA LEU A 72 38.00 -27.26 30.23
C LEU A 72 39.01 -26.36 29.51
N SER A 73 40.11 -26.14 30.24
CA SER A 73 41.26 -25.25 30.06
C SER A 73 42.45 -25.89 29.32
N GLY A 74 43.30 -25.07 28.67
CA GLY A 74 44.69 -25.44 28.37
C GLY A 74 45.49 -24.45 27.51
N ALA A 75 46.54 -23.87 28.12
CA ALA A 75 47.79 -23.35 27.56
C ALA A 75 47.89 -21.93 26.91
N ARG A 76 48.51 -21.06 27.72
CA ARG A 76 49.28 -19.82 27.49
C ARG A 76 49.87 -19.55 26.08
N ARG A 77 49.78 -18.28 25.64
CA ARG A 77 50.90 -17.31 25.51
C ARG A 77 50.33 -15.97 25.02
N GLY A 78 50.73 -14.87 25.68
CA GLY A 78 50.22 -13.53 25.40
C GLY A 78 50.98 -12.81 24.28
N VAL A 79 50.31 -11.83 23.66
CA VAL A 79 50.80 -10.50 23.28
C VAL A 79 49.55 -9.62 23.18
N GLY A 80 49.54 -8.48 23.87
CA GLY A 80 48.39 -7.59 23.94
C GLY A 80 48.31 -6.57 22.82
N VAL A 81 47.12 -6.03 22.56
CA VAL A 81 46.90 -4.66 22.03
C VAL A 81 45.57 -4.10 22.57
N LYS A 82 45.60 -2.79 22.83
CA LYS A 82 44.70 -1.96 23.63
C LYS A 82 43.33 -1.68 22.98
N ARG A 83 42.29 -1.54 23.82
CA ARG A 83 41.05 -0.82 23.49
C ARG A 83 41.33 0.68 23.37
N ARG A 84 40.78 1.34 22.34
CA ARG A 84 40.50 2.78 22.34
C ARG A 84 39.11 3.04 21.78
N LYS A 85 38.25 3.62 22.64
CA LYS A 85 37.17 4.53 22.24
C LYS A 85 37.82 5.88 21.93
N VAL A 86 37.33 6.58 20.91
CA VAL A 86 37.48 8.04 20.79
C VAL A 86 36.09 8.61 20.49
N LEU A 87 35.58 9.37 21.46
CA LEU A 87 34.65 10.47 21.27
C LEU A 87 35.45 11.66 20.71
N GLY A 88 34.94 12.32 19.68
CA GLY A 88 35.31 13.70 19.33
C GLY A 88 34.14 14.62 19.65
N LEU A 89 34.30 15.36 20.75
CA LEU A 89 33.47 16.50 21.16
C LEU A 89 33.86 17.75 20.35
N LEU A 90 32.91 18.69 20.23
CA LEU A 90 33.00 20.14 20.51
C LEU A 90 32.18 20.95 19.47
N GLY A 91 31.34 21.90 19.85
CA GLY A 91 31.20 22.53 21.16
C GLY A 91 29.88 23.27 21.31
N ALA A 92 29.40 23.27 22.56
CA ALA A 92 28.44 24.20 23.08
C ALA A 92 29.19 25.38 23.73
N ALA A 93 28.59 26.57 23.71
CA ALA A 93 28.75 27.56 24.77
C ALA A 93 27.46 28.39 24.88
N LEU A 94 26.92 28.41 26.10
CA LEU A 94 25.83 29.20 26.70
C LEU A 94 26.48 30.11 27.80
N PRO A 95 25.77 30.88 28.65
CA PRO A 95 24.74 31.93 28.46
C PRO A 95 24.91 33.20 29.38
N VAL A 96 23.94 34.16 29.31
CA VAL A 96 23.50 35.25 30.29
C VAL A 96 24.48 36.47 30.45
N ALA A 97 24.09 37.77 30.53
CA ALA A 97 22.98 38.46 31.20
C ALA A 97 22.68 39.91 30.73
N ALA A 98 21.39 40.29 30.87
CA ALA A 98 20.81 41.52 31.46
C ALA A 98 20.80 42.92 30.78
N CYS A 99 19.58 43.48 30.86
CA CYS A 99 19.13 44.89 30.99
C CYS A 99 19.00 45.82 29.77
N GLY A 100 17.78 46.36 29.62
CA GLY A 100 17.50 47.57 28.84
C GLY A 100 16.06 47.68 28.34
N THR A 101 15.14 48.14 29.19
CA THR A 101 13.80 48.61 28.77
C THR A 101 13.92 49.88 27.93
N ARG A 102 13.24 49.95 26.78
CA ARG A 102 12.68 51.22 26.28
C ARG A 102 11.49 50.99 25.35
N SER A 103 10.41 51.67 25.72
CA SER A 103 9.15 51.87 25.01
C SER A 103 9.36 52.63 23.69
N GLY A 104 8.55 52.29 22.69
CA GLY A 104 8.46 52.98 21.40
C GLY A 104 7.34 52.40 20.55
N ALA A 105 6.13 52.90 20.74
CA ALA A 105 5.01 52.81 19.79
C ALA A 105 5.38 53.66 18.54
N GLU A 106 5.22 53.22 17.29
CA GLU A 106 4.04 53.12 16.40
C GLU A 106 4.60 52.97 14.94
N PRO A 107 3.82 52.83 13.84
CA PRO A 107 2.38 52.61 13.71
C PRO A 107 2.00 51.34 12.93
N VAL A 108 0.74 50.95 13.12
CA VAL A 108 0.01 49.95 12.32
C VAL A 108 -0.28 50.52 10.94
N VAL A 109 0.22 49.87 9.90
CA VAL A 109 -0.21 50.11 8.51
C VAL A 109 -1.41 49.21 8.23
N THR A 110 -2.58 49.82 8.09
CA THR A 110 -3.80 49.18 7.60
C THR A 110 -3.68 48.91 6.10
N PRO A 111 -3.96 47.70 5.59
CA PRO A 111 -4.20 47.51 4.17
C PRO A 111 -5.61 47.97 3.81
N SER A 112 -5.67 48.89 2.85
CA SER A 112 -6.88 49.33 2.14
C SER A 112 -7.67 48.13 1.59
N VAL A 113 -8.97 48.09 1.90
CA VAL A 113 -9.94 47.17 1.33
C VAL A 113 -10.11 47.50 -0.15
N GLY A 114 -9.60 46.62 -1.02
CA GLY A 114 -9.93 46.62 -2.44
C GLY A 114 -11.23 45.83 -2.68
N ASP A 115 -12.05 46.33 -3.60
CA ASP A 115 -13.37 45.80 -3.96
C ASP A 115 -13.34 44.30 -4.33
N PRO A 116 -14.42 43.54 -4.05
CA PRO A 116 -14.49 42.14 -4.39
C PRO A 116 -14.55 41.92 -5.91
N VAL A 117 -13.48 41.35 -6.46
CA VAL A 117 -13.47 40.81 -7.83
C VAL A 117 -14.44 39.63 -7.88
N THR A 118 -15.54 39.82 -8.61
CA THR A 118 -16.55 38.80 -8.86
C THR A 118 -15.98 37.80 -9.88
N LEU A 119 -15.68 36.57 -9.46
CA LEU A 119 -15.35 35.48 -10.39
C LEU A 119 -16.64 34.91 -11.00
N PRO A 120 -16.69 34.64 -12.32
CA PRO A 120 -17.88 34.06 -12.94
C PRO A 120 -18.13 32.64 -12.42
N SER A 121 -19.35 32.42 -11.93
CA SER A 121 -19.87 31.11 -11.54
C SER A 121 -20.11 30.28 -12.81
N PHE A 122 -19.26 29.28 -13.04
CA PHE A 122 -19.50 28.29 -14.09
C PHE A 122 -20.34 27.15 -13.53
N ALA A 123 -21.58 27.06 -14.03
CA ALA A 123 -22.53 26.01 -13.71
C ALA A 123 -21.95 24.62 -14.03
N ALA A 124 -22.14 23.67 -13.10
CA ALA A 124 -21.83 22.27 -13.32
C ALA A 124 -22.63 21.71 -14.53
N PRO A 125 -22.04 20.81 -15.34
CA PRO A 125 -22.74 20.27 -16.50
C PRO A 125 -23.95 19.44 -16.07
N THR A 126 -25.12 19.79 -16.62
CA THR A 126 -26.40 19.12 -16.38
C THR A 126 -26.38 17.71 -16.95
N ARG A 127 -26.48 16.70 -16.07
CA ARG A 127 -26.68 15.30 -16.44
C ARG A 127 -28.14 15.09 -16.86
N LYS A 128 -28.37 14.55 -18.07
CA LYS A 128 -29.70 14.12 -18.52
C LYS A 128 -30.29 13.10 -17.53
N LYS A 129 -31.51 13.37 -17.04
CA LYS A 129 -32.29 12.48 -16.17
C LYS A 129 -32.80 11.29 -16.99
N SER A 130 -32.54 10.06 -16.55
CA SER A 130 -33.25 8.86 -17.01
C SER A 130 -34.20 8.36 -15.91
N THR A 131 -35.43 8.08 -16.31
CA THR A 131 -36.61 7.69 -15.52
C THR A 131 -36.43 6.32 -14.83
N PRO A 132 -37.03 6.07 -13.64
CA PRO A 132 -36.73 4.86 -12.86
C PRO A 132 -37.63 3.68 -13.28
N ARG A 133 -37.01 2.55 -13.63
CA ARG A 133 -37.61 1.21 -13.53
C ARG A 133 -36.70 0.36 -12.65
N GLY A 134 -37.31 -0.38 -11.74
CA GLY A 134 -36.68 -1.12 -10.63
C GLY A 134 -35.33 -1.74 -10.99
N ALA A 135 -34.26 -1.10 -10.52
CA ALA A 135 -32.90 -1.54 -10.75
C ALA A 135 -32.41 -2.28 -9.52
N VAL A 136 -32.07 -3.56 -9.68
CA VAL A 136 -30.97 -4.13 -8.89
C VAL A 136 -29.83 -3.14 -9.04
N ARG A 137 -29.44 -2.48 -7.95
CA ARG A 137 -28.46 -1.39 -7.96
C ARG A 137 -27.15 -1.93 -8.52
N GLU A 138 -26.89 -1.70 -9.81
CA GLU A 138 -25.65 -2.08 -10.47
C GLU A 138 -24.49 -1.52 -9.64
N LEU A 139 -23.65 -2.39 -9.09
CA LEU A 139 -22.43 -1.99 -8.40
C LEU A 139 -21.46 -1.46 -9.47
N ARG A 140 -21.54 -0.16 -9.76
CA ARG A 140 -20.75 0.47 -10.84
C ARG A 140 -19.30 0.66 -10.38
N GLY A 141 -18.43 -0.25 -10.81
CA GLY A 141 -16.97 -0.22 -10.59
C GLY A 141 -16.18 0.69 -11.54
N GLY A 142 -16.82 1.74 -12.07
CA GLY A 142 -16.20 2.66 -13.03
C GLY A 142 -15.75 1.94 -14.32
N ALA A 143 -14.53 2.25 -14.77
CA ALA A 143 -13.91 1.63 -15.94
C ALA A 143 -13.70 0.11 -15.80
N VAL A 144 -13.66 -0.41 -14.57
CA VAL A 144 -13.48 -1.84 -14.26
C VAL A 144 -14.75 -2.34 -13.57
N PRO A 145 -15.78 -2.76 -14.32
CA PRO A 145 -17.08 -3.08 -13.75
C PRO A 145 -17.00 -4.32 -12.83
N ALA A 146 -17.71 -4.24 -11.70
CA ALA A 146 -17.96 -5.41 -10.87
C ALA A 146 -19.12 -6.21 -11.47
N VAL A 147 -19.02 -7.54 -11.44
CA VAL A 147 -20.10 -8.44 -11.87
C VAL A 147 -20.76 -9.04 -10.63
N ALA A 148 -22.06 -8.80 -10.45
CA ALA A 148 -22.80 -9.33 -9.32
C ALA A 148 -22.67 -10.86 -9.24
N GLY A 149 -22.39 -11.37 -8.04
CA GLY A 149 -22.19 -12.81 -7.82
C GLY A 149 -20.85 -13.37 -8.33
N ARG A 150 -19.99 -12.58 -8.98
CA ARG A 150 -18.63 -12.98 -9.39
C ARG A 150 -17.55 -12.18 -8.65
N VAL A 151 -16.42 -12.82 -8.40
CA VAL A 151 -15.22 -12.24 -7.77
C VAL A 151 -14.06 -12.39 -8.74
N MET A 152 -13.42 -11.28 -9.07
CA MET A 152 -12.10 -11.29 -9.70
C MET A 152 -11.07 -11.74 -8.68
N LEU A 153 -10.36 -12.83 -8.98
CA LEU A 153 -9.21 -13.28 -8.19
C LEU A 153 -7.92 -12.77 -8.84
N GLY A 154 -7.08 -12.09 -8.07
CA GLY A 154 -5.79 -11.59 -8.52
C GLY A 154 -4.69 -11.76 -7.50
N SER A 155 -3.49 -11.26 -7.85
CA SER A 155 -2.36 -11.28 -6.93
C SER A 155 -1.37 -10.15 -7.20
N TYR A 156 -0.74 -9.65 -6.14
CA TYR A 156 0.58 -9.01 -6.24
C TYR A 156 1.63 -10.12 -6.33
N LEU A 157 2.45 -10.12 -7.37
CA LEU A 157 3.39 -11.20 -7.65
C LEU A 157 4.82 -10.69 -7.51
N ALA A 158 5.46 -11.00 -6.39
CA ALA A 158 6.88 -10.71 -6.16
C ALA A 158 7.53 -11.90 -5.48
N HIS A 159 7.95 -12.85 -6.31
CA HIS A 159 8.70 -14.03 -5.88
C HIS A 159 10.18 -13.82 -6.13
N GLY A 160 11.00 -14.09 -5.13
CA GLY A 160 12.46 -14.05 -5.19
C GLY A 160 13.00 -14.84 -6.39
N GLY A 161 13.88 -14.19 -7.15
CA GLY A 161 14.51 -14.78 -8.33
C GLY A 161 13.60 -14.97 -9.55
N MET A 162 12.34 -14.52 -9.52
CA MET A 162 11.41 -14.64 -10.65
C MET A 162 11.03 -13.27 -11.21
N THR A 163 11.02 -13.17 -12.54
CA THR A 163 10.33 -12.08 -13.26
C THR A 163 8.81 -12.17 -13.06
N LEU A 164 8.09 -11.09 -13.37
CA LEU A 164 6.62 -11.11 -13.39
C LEU A 164 6.10 -12.22 -14.32
N ARG A 165 6.67 -12.35 -15.52
CA ARG A 165 6.30 -13.38 -16.50
C ARG A 165 6.44 -14.80 -15.93
N GLN A 166 7.55 -15.09 -15.25
CA GLN A 166 7.77 -16.39 -14.61
C GLN A 166 6.77 -16.64 -13.47
N SER A 167 6.49 -15.61 -12.67
CA SER A 167 5.52 -15.68 -11.58
C SER A 167 4.09 -15.95 -12.09
N LEU A 168 3.67 -15.25 -13.15
CA LEU A 168 2.40 -15.50 -13.82
C LEU A 168 2.33 -16.91 -14.41
N ALA A 169 3.39 -17.36 -15.09
CA ALA A 169 3.46 -18.71 -15.65
C ALA A 169 3.37 -19.81 -14.57
N LEU A 170 4.00 -19.60 -13.41
CA LEU A 170 3.88 -20.49 -12.26
C LEU A 170 2.42 -20.57 -11.78
N ARG A 171 1.78 -19.41 -11.54
CA ARG A 171 0.40 -19.39 -11.04
C ARG A 171 -0.59 -19.94 -12.05
N ARG A 172 -0.39 -19.69 -13.34
CA ARG A 172 -1.18 -20.31 -14.40
C ARG A 172 -1.07 -21.83 -14.41
N ARG A 173 0.15 -22.38 -14.30
CA ARG A 173 0.38 -23.83 -14.18
C ARG A 173 -0.30 -24.43 -12.96
N GLN A 174 -0.23 -23.75 -11.81
CA GLN A 174 -0.83 -24.25 -10.58
C GLN A 174 -2.37 -24.14 -10.63
N LEU A 175 -2.92 -23.00 -11.04
CA LEU A 175 -4.36 -22.72 -10.94
C LEU A 175 -5.15 -23.20 -12.16
N GLY A 176 -4.50 -23.39 -13.31
CA GLY A 176 -5.15 -23.70 -14.58
C GLY A 176 -5.90 -22.51 -15.19
N ARG A 177 -5.59 -21.29 -14.76
CA ARG A 177 -6.23 -20.03 -15.21
C ARG A 177 -5.26 -18.85 -15.06
N GLU A 178 -5.52 -17.78 -15.81
CA GLU A 178 -4.83 -16.50 -15.65
C GLU A 178 -5.31 -15.75 -14.39
N GLN A 179 -4.46 -14.86 -13.88
CA GLN A 179 -4.84 -13.90 -12.84
C GLN A 179 -5.78 -12.84 -13.42
N ARG A 180 -6.92 -12.58 -12.77
CA ARG A 180 -7.88 -11.57 -13.25
C ARG A 180 -7.47 -10.16 -12.91
N ILE A 181 -6.80 -9.99 -11.76
CA ILE A 181 -6.11 -8.76 -11.39
C ILE A 181 -4.63 -9.07 -11.23
N VAL A 182 -3.78 -8.33 -11.93
CA VAL A 182 -2.33 -8.32 -11.69
C VAL A 182 -2.02 -7.02 -10.96
N HIS A 183 -1.56 -7.13 -9.72
CA HIS A 183 -1.30 -5.98 -8.86
C HIS A 183 0.19 -5.63 -8.91
N ARG A 184 0.51 -4.34 -9.02
CA ARG A 184 1.88 -3.79 -9.06
C ARG A 184 1.98 -2.50 -8.26
N PHE A 185 3.14 -2.28 -7.64
CA PHE A 185 3.46 -1.05 -6.90
C PHE A 185 4.43 -0.19 -7.70
N TYR A 186 4.21 1.12 -7.65
CA TYR A 186 5.02 2.10 -8.37
C TYR A 186 5.33 3.31 -7.48
N PRO A 187 6.57 3.82 -7.52
CA PRO A 187 7.00 4.91 -6.66
C PRO A 187 6.35 6.25 -7.03
N TRP A 188 6.31 7.17 -6.07
CA TRP A 188 5.76 8.51 -6.27
C TRP A 188 6.52 9.31 -7.32
N SER A 189 7.84 9.09 -7.48
CA SER A 189 8.76 9.79 -8.39
C SER A 189 8.36 9.78 -9.88
N GLY A 190 7.26 9.13 -10.21
CA GLY A 190 6.48 9.43 -11.39
C GLY A 190 6.51 8.35 -12.45
N TYR A 191 7.19 7.22 -12.22
CA TYR A 191 7.16 6.09 -13.14
C TYR A 191 5.99 5.15 -12.86
N VAL A 192 4.96 5.25 -13.71
CA VAL A 192 3.98 4.21 -13.96
C VAL A 192 4.12 3.83 -15.44
N PRO A 193 4.17 2.53 -15.80
CA PRO A 193 4.38 2.12 -17.18
C PRO A 193 3.19 2.51 -18.05
N ALA A 194 3.46 2.93 -19.29
CA ALA A 194 2.43 3.19 -20.29
C ALA A 194 1.80 1.90 -20.83
N SER A 195 2.46 0.76 -20.62
CA SER A 195 1.99 -0.57 -20.97
C SER A 195 2.65 -1.62 -20.08
N GLU A 196 1.93 -2.66 -19.70
CA GLU A 196 2.49 -3.83 -19.02
C GLU A 196 2.19 -5.06 -19.89
N PRO A 197 3.06 -5.40 -20.86
CA PRO A 197 2.78 -6.44 -21.86
C PRO A 197 2.55 -7.82 -21.25
N GLU A 198 3.01 -8.03 -20.02
CA GLU A 198 2.92 -9.31 -19.34
C GLU A 198 1.53 -9.50 -18.70
N VAL A 199 0.74 -8.43 -18.59
CA VAL A 199 -0.65 -8.46 -18.14
C VAL A 199 -1.53 -8.76 -19.36
N GLY A 200 -2.13 -9.96 -19.35
CA GLY A 200 -2.99 -10.45 -20.43
C GLY A 200 -4.15 -9.49 -20.75
N ARG A 201 -4.70 -9.59 -21.96
CA ARG A 201 -5.82 -8.73 -22.41
C ARG A 201 -7.06 -8.85 -21.51
N ASP A 202 -7.28 -10.04 -20.95
CA ASP A 202 -8.41 -10.34 -20.08
C ASP A 202 -8.11 -10.10 -18.60
N SER A 203 -6.89 -9.64 -18.28
CA SER A 203 -6.47 -9.27 -16.94
C SER A 203 -6.50 -7.75 -16.77
N VAL A 204 -6.87 -7.30 -15.58
CA VAL A 204 -6.83 -5.88 -15.20
C VAL A 204 -5.54 -5.61 -14.43
N LEU A 205 -4.81 -4.56 -14.81
CA LEU A 205 -3.71 -4.06 -14.00
C LEU A 205 -4.28 -3.24 -12.83
N MET A 206 -3.91 -3.62 -11.61
CA MET A 206 -4.08 -2.76 -10.44
C MET A 206 -2.75 -2.06 -10.13
N VAL A 207 -2.77 -0.75 -10.22
CA VAL A 207 -1.64 0.17 -10.00
C VAL A 207 -1.75 0.73 -8.58
N SER A 208 -0.92 0.24 -7.69
CA SER A 208 -0.68 0.90 -6.40
C SER A 208 0.37 1.96 -6.56
N TRP A 209 -0.08 3.20 -6.63
CA TRP A 209 0.81 4.34 -6.77
C TRP A 209 1.08 4.94 -5.39
N HIS A 210 2.35 4.97 -4.99
CA HIS A 210 2.76 5.52 -3.69
C HIS A 210 2.20 6.93 -3.52
N GLY A 211 1.85 7.28 -2.28
CA GLY A 211 1.52 8.66 -1.94
C GLY A 211 2.76 9.54 -1.77
N THR A 212 2.50 10.81 -1.49
CA THR A 212 3.48 11.76 -0.95
C THR A 212 2.82 12.53 0.20
N ALA A 213 3.57 13.46 0.79
CA ALA A 213 3.03 14.37 1.79
C ALA A 213 1.82 15.14 1.22
N TRP A 214 0.69 15.13 1.93
CA TRP A 214 -0.55 15.75 1.46
C TRP A 214 -0.44 17.25 1.17
N PRO A 215 0.38 18.05 1.89
CA PRO A 215 0.62 19.45 1.53
C PRO A 215 1.20 19.65 0.12
N GLU A 216 2.03 18.73 -0.37
CA GLU A 216 2.60 18.79 -1.74
C GLU A 216 1.49 18.66 -2.80
N VAL A 217 0.51 17.79 -2.53
CA VAL A 217 -0.67 17.62 -3.39
C VAL A 217 -1.63 18.79 -3.23
N ASN A 218 -2.01 19.12 -2.00
CA ASN A 218 -2.99 20.16 -1.70
C ASN A 218 -2.53 21.55 -2.17
N GLY A 219 -1.24 21.86 -2.01
CA GLY A 219 -0.63 23.10 -2.47
C GLY A 219 -0.35 23.15 -3.98
N GLY A 220 -0.56 22.06 -4.72
CA GLY A 220 -0.40 22.00 -6.17
C GLY A 220 1.03 21.77 -6.67
N GLY A 221 2.02 21.64 -5.77
CA GLY A 221 3.41 21.34 -6.14
C GLY A 221 3.57 19.99 -6.85
N ALA A 222 2.67 19.05 -6.58
CA ALA A 222 2.62 17.73 -7.20
C ALA A 222 1.92 17.68 -8.58
N ASP A 223 1.27 18.75 -9.04
CA ASP A 223 0.34 18.69 -10.18
C ASP A 223 1.00 18.18 -11.46
N ALA A 224 2.23 18.60 -11.75
CA ALA A 224 2.98 18.16 -12.92
C ALA A 224 3.25 16.64 -12.89
N ASN A 225 3.55 16.08 -11.72
CA ASN A 225 3.76 14.65 -11.54
C ASN A 225 2.44 13.87 -11.68
N ILE A 226 1.37 14.37 -11.07
CA ILE A 226 0.01 13.79 -11.18
C ILE A 226 -0.43 13.78 -12.65
N ALA A 227 -0.28 14.90 -13.36
CA ALA A 227 -0.59 15.02 -14.78
C ALA A 227 0.20 14.03 -15.66
N LYS A 228 1.49 13.84 -15.36
CA LYS A 228 2.34 12.87 -16.06
C LYS A 228 1.84 11.43 -15.89
N VAL A 229 1.44 11.05 -14.67
CA VAL A 229 0.88 9.72 -14.41
C VAL A 229 -0.50 9.56 -15.04
N ALA A 230 -1.36 10.57 -14.96
CA ALA A 230 -2.67 10.58 -15.62
C ALA A 230 -2.56 10.32 -17.13
N LYS A 231 -1.70 11.08 -17.82
CA LYS A 231 -1.45 10.90 -19.27
C LYS A 231 -0.92 9.50 -19.62
N ARG A 232 -0.07 8.93 -18.76
CA ARG A 232 0.48 7.58 -18.95
C ARG A 232 -0.61 6.51 -18.83
N LEU A 233 -1.46 6.62 -17.80
CA LEU A 233 -2.57 5.68 -17.60
C LEU A 233 -3.65 5.84 -18.67
N ALA A 234 -3.97 7.07 -19.09
CA ALA A 234 -4.84 7.34 -20.24
C ALA A 234 -4.31 6.67 -21.52
N GLY A 235 -3.01 6.79 -21.77
CA GLY A 235 -2.33 6.20 -22.92
C GLY A 235 -2.37 4.67 -22.99
N MET A 236 -2.66 3.98 -21.87
CA MET A 236 -2.78 2.52 -21.86
C MET A 236 -4.00 2.05 -22.67
N LYS A 237 -5.04 2.89 -22.82
CA LYS A 237 -6.26 2.61 -23.61
C LYS A 237 -6.93 1.27 -23.25
N ARG A 238 -6.87 0.89 -21.97
CA ARG A 238 -7.59 -0.23 -21.38
C ARG A 238 -7.90 0.06 -19.91
N PRO A 239 -8.92 -0.59 -19.34
CA PRO A 239 -9.27 -0.40 -17.94
C PRO A 239 -8.12 -0.71 -16.99
N VAL A 240 -7.91 0.17 -16.00
CA VAL A 240 -6.94 -0.01 -14.91
C VAL A 240 -7.59 0.33 -13.57
N LEU A 241 -7.19 -0.38 -12.52
CA LEU A 241 -7.53 -0.02 -11.14
C LEU A 241 -6.39 0.85 -10.60
N LEU A 242 -6.67 2.06 -10.12
CA LEU A 242 -5.69 2.94 -9.48
C LEU A 242 -5.96 3.00 -7.97
N ARG A 243 -4.97 2.56 -7.19
CA ARG A 243 -4.98 2.60 -5.72
C ARG A 243 -3.88 3.54 -5.24
N TRP A 244 -4.20 4.82 -5.09
CA TRP A 244 -3.24 5.82 -4.60
C TRP A 244 -3.28 5.96 -3.08
N GLY A 245 -2.13 6.18 -2.46
CA GLY A 245 -2.03 6.56 -1.05
C GLY A 245 -2.86 5.65 -0.13
N TRP A 246 -2.68 4.33 -0.28
CA TRP A 246 -3.41 3.33 0.48
C TRP A 246 -2.98 3.32 1.96
N GLU A 247 -3.81 2.70 2.80
CA GLU A 247 -3.55 2.56 4.25
C GLU A 247 -3.24 3.89 4.93
N MET A 248 -3.89 4.96 4.47
CA MET A 248 -3.75 6.31 5.01
C MET A 248 -4.11 6.42 6.49
N ASN A 249 -4.85 5.43 7.02
CA ASN A 249 -5.19 5.29 8.44
C ASN A 249 -4.14 4.48 9.25
N GLY A 250 -2.99 4.16 8.66
CA GLY A 250 -1.83 3.58 9.35
C GLY A 250 -0.86 4.63 9.89
N ASN A 251 0.32 4.18 10.30
CA ASN A 251 1.43 5.03 10.80
C ASN A 251 2.82 4.59 10.30
N TRP A 252 2.87 3.99 9.10
CA TRP A 252 4.09 3.43 8.50
C TRP A 252 4.42 4.00 7.12
N PHE A 253 3.59 4.89 6.57
CA PHE A 253 3.80 5.50 5.26
C PHE A 253 3.93 7.02 5.33
N PRO A 254 4.78 7.64 4.51
CA PRO A 254 4.92 9.10 4.51
C PRO A 254 3.63 9.83 4.04
N TRP A 255 2.64 9.10 3.53
CA TRP A 255 1.32 9.61 3.12
C TRP A 255 0.19 9.20 4.07
N ASP A 256 0.49 8.71 5.28
CA ASP A 256 -0.53 8.42 6.30
C ASP A 256 -0.83 9.63 7.20
N GLY A 257 -1.94 9.56 7.93
CA GLY A 257 -2.37 10.65 8.80
C GLY A 257 -1.37 11.03 9.87
N SER A 258 -0.69 10.07 10.48
CA SER A 258 0.28 10.36 11.54
C SER A 258 1.49 11.17 11.02
N HIS A 259 1.85 10.98 9.75
CA HIS A 259 2.93 11.72 9.08
C HIS A 259 2.47 13.00 8.39
N ASN A 260 1.17 13.27 8.34
CA ASN A 260 0.57 14.41 7.64
C ASN A 260 -0.34 15.26 8.54
N GLY A 261 0.06 15.43 9.81
CA GLY A 261 -0.62 16.33 10.76
C GLY A 261 -1.89 15.78 11.39
N GLY A 262 -2.33 14.57 11.04
CA GLY A 262 -3.44 13.87 11.68
C GLY A 262 -4.83 14.39 11.29
N ASP A 263 -4.95 15.20 10.23
CA ASP A 263 -6.25 15.66 9.71
C ASP A 263 -6.68 14.87 8.46
N PRO A 264 -7.66 13.96 8.56
CA PRO A 264 -8.20 13.23 7.42
C PRO A 264 -8.79 14.11 6.31
N ALA A 265 -9.20 15.34 6.61
CA ALA A 265 -9.70 16.26 5.61
C ALA A 265 -8.61 16.60 4.57
N ASP A 266 -7.34 16.61 4.96
CA ASP A 266 -6.22 16.90 4.06
C ASP A 266 -6.03 15.80 3.02
N TYR A 267 -6.16 14.53 3.43
CA TYR A 267 -6.20 13.39 2.51
C TYR A 267 -7.38 13.49 1.54
N VAL A 268 -8.57 13.83 2.05
CA VAL A 268 -9.78 13.98 1.21
C VAL A 268 -9.59 15.07 0.16
N ARG A 269 -9.00 16.22 0.53
CA ARG A 269 -8.67 17.29 -0.42
C ARG A 269 -7.66 16.82 -1.46
N ALA A 270 -6.61 16.10 -1.04
CA ALA A 270 -5.57 15.59 -1.93
C ALA A 270 -6.12 14.58 -2.94
N TRP A 271 -6.95 13.65 -2.47
CA TRP A 271 -7.64 12.66 -3.30
C TRP A 271 -8.50 13.32 -4.37
N ARG A 272 -9.36 14.27 -3.97
CA ARG A 272 -10.25 14.98 -4.92
C ARG A 272 -9.47 15.79 -5.94
N ARG A 273 -8.34 16.40 -5.54
CA ARG A 273 -7.45 17.12 -6.46
C ARG A 273 -6.85 16.18 -7.49
N MET A 274 -6.33 15.03 -7.06
CA MET A 274 -5.83 14.00 -7.96
C MET A 274 -6.89 13.52 -8.94
N HIS A 275 -8.08 13.21 -8.45
CA HIS A 275 -9.20 12.79 -9.29
C HIS A 275 -9.54 13.83 -10.36
N ARG A 276 -9.56 15.12 -9.99
CA ARG A 276 -9.77 16.22 -10.94
C ARG A 276 -8.69 16.24 -12.04
N ILE A 277 -7.41 16.21 -11.66
CA ILE A 277 -6.28 16.29 -12.62
C ILE A 277 -6.29 15.10 -13.59
N PHE A 278 -6.66 13.91 -13.10
CA PHE A 278 -6.81 12.73 -13.97
C PHE A 278 -7.92 12.92 -15.01
N GLY A 279 -9.08 13.47 -14.60
CA GLY A 279 -10.16 13.82 -15.51
C GLY A 279 -9.74 14.88 -16.54
N GLU A 280 -9.02 15.91 -16.13
CA GLU A 280 -8.47 16.95 -17.03
C GLU A 280 -7.50 16.41 -18.09
N HIS A 281 -6.92 15.23 -17.85
CA HIS A 281 -6.02 14.55 -18.78
C HIS A 281 -6.62 13.32 -19.46
N GLY A 282 -7.95 13.17 -19.43
CA GLY A 282 -8.69 12.16 -20.19
C GLY A 282 -8.43 10.72 -19.73
N ALA A 283 -8.08 10.53 -18.45
CA ALA A 283 -7.83 9.21 -17.87
C ALA A 283 -9.14 8.48 -17.48
N ASP A 284 -10.14 8.48 -18.36
CA ASP A 284 -11.47 7.90 -18.12
C ASP A 284 -11.46 6.35 -18.05
N ASN A 285 -10.35 5.74 -18.44
CA ASN A 285 -10.09 4.30 -18.31
C ASN A 285 -9.58 3.90 -16.90
N VAL A 286 -9.44 4.86 -15.99
CA VAL A 286 -9.00 4.60 -14.61
C VAL A 286 -10.21 4.43 -13.69
N ALA A 287 -10.26 3.29 -13.00
CA ALA A 287 -11.18 3.05 -11.89
C ALA A 287 -10.47 3.29 -10.55
N TRP A 288 -11.02 4.16 -9.71
CA TRP A 288 -10.43 4.63 -8.46
C TRP A 288 -10.71 3.66 -7.29
N VAL A 289 -9.64 3.17 -6.66
CA VAL A 289 -9.68 2.25 -5.52
C VAL A 289 -9.25 2.97 -4.24
N TRP A 290 -10.21 3.39 -3.42
CA TRP A 290 -9.93 3.96 -2.10
C TRP A 290 -9.76 2.84 -1.07
N SER A 291 -8.57 2.70 -0.47
CA SER A 291 -8.18 1.48 0.26
C SER A 291 -7.52 1.78 1.61
N PRO A 292 -8.29 1.85 2.71
CA PRO A 292 -7.72 1.86 4.06
C PRO A 292 -7.08 0.52 4.45
N ASN A 293 -6.33 0.54 5.55
CA ASN A 293 -6.00 -0.64 6.33
C ASN A 293 -7.21 -1.08 7.17
N TRP A 294 -7.36 -2.37 7.44
CA TRP A 294 -8.50 -2.91 8.19
C TRP A 294 -8.68 -2.31 9.60
N ASN A 295 -7.57 -2.00 10.27
CA ASN A 295 -7.53 -1.27 11.54
C ASN A 295 -6.76 0.05 11.39
N SER A 296 -6.96 0.95 12.34
CA SER A 296 -6.26 2.24 12.36
C SER A 296 -5.06 2.18 13.31
N ALA A 297 -3.98 2.85 12.92
CA ALA A 297 -2.81 3.09 13.76
C ALA A 297 -2.44 4.58 13.62
N PRO A 298 -2.55 5.41 14.67
CA PRO A 298 -3.09 5.09 15.98
C PRO A 298 -4.60 4.78 15.94
N ASP A 299 -5.09 3.96 16.87
CA ASP A 299 -6.51 3.63 16.98
C ASP A 299 -7.27 4.75 17.72
N THR A 300 -7.60 5.82 16.99
CA THR A 300 -8.34 6.97 17.51
C THR A 300 -9.58 7.24 16.68
N ALA A 301 -10.57 7.93 17.26
CA ALA A 301 -11.77 8.34 16.53
C ALA A 301 -11.46 9.24 15.32
N ALA A 302 -10.41 10.07 15.41
CA ALA A 302 -9.95 10.93 14.33
C ALA A 302 -9.31 10.12 13.19
N ASN A 303 -8.60 9.03 13.49
CA ASN A 303 -7.91 8.21 12.50
C ASN A 303 -8.75 7.07 11.92
N ARG A 304 -10.06 7.02 12.21
CA ARG A 304 -10.96 6.01 11.65
C ARG A 304 -11.03 6.14 10.13
N PHE A 305 -11.00 5.01 9.40
CA PHE A 305 -11.03 5.01 7.93
C PHE A 305 -12.19 5.83 7.33
N GLN A 306 -13.34 5.90 8.01
CA GLN A 306 -14.49 6.69 7.55
C GLN A 306 -14.17 8.18 7.37
N LYS A 307 -13.23 8.72 8.14
CA LYS A 307 -12.83 10.13 8.07
C LYS A 307 -12.03 10.45 6.80
N TYR A 308 -11.39 9.44 6.21
CA TYR A 308 -10.59 9.57 4.99
C TYR A 308 -11.40 9.37 3.70
N TYR A 309 -12.70 9.07 3.79
CA TYR A 309 -13.50 8.74 2.61
C TYR A 309 -13.82 10.00 1.78
N PRO A 310 -13.41 10.06 0.50
CA PRO A 310 -13.54 11.29 -0.30
C PRO A 310 -14.95 11.51 -0.87
N GLY A 311 -15.84 10.51 -0.75
CA GLY A 311 -17.22 10.54 -1.25
C GLY A 311 -17.43 9.70 -2.52
N ASP A 312 -18.67 9.26 -2.73
CA ASP A 312 -19.03 8.27 -3.78
C ASP A 312 -18.72 8.75 -5.21
N ALA A 313 -18.63 10.05 -5.44
CA ALA A 313 -18.31 10.63 -6.74
C ALA A 313 -16.83 10.45 -7.12
N TYR A 314 -15.96 10.10 -6.17
CA TYR A 314 -14.50 10.04 -6.36
C TYR A 314 -13.92 8.62 -6.16
N VAL A 315 -14.78 7.62 -6.00
CA VAL A 315 -14.40 6.24 -5.69
C VAL A 315 -15.23 5.29 -6.52
N ASP A 316 -14.58 4.41 -7.28
CA ASP A 316 -15.24 3.34 -8.02
C ASP A 316 -15.29 2.04 -7.22
N TRP A 317 -14.22 1.76 -6.48
CA TRP A 317 -14.06 0.57 -5.64
C TRP A 317 -13.61 0.95 -4.23
N VAL A 318 -14.24 0.34 -3.23
CA VAL A 318 -13.76 0.44 -1.84
C VAL A 318 -12.84 -0.73 -1.55
N GLY A 319 -11.57 -0.42 -1.33
CA GLY A 319 -10.53 -1.36 -0.96
C GLY A 319 -10.44 -1.62 0.54
N VAL A 320 -9.67 -2.63 0.91
CA VAL A 320 -9.19 -2.87 2.27
C VAL A 320 -7.96 -3.77 2.23
N SER A 321 -6.90 -3.36 2.92
CA SER A 321 -5.75 -4.22 3.22
C SER A 321 -5.98 -4.95 4.54
N GLY A 322 -5.72 -6.26 4.58
CA GLY A 322 -5.82 -7.03 5.81
C GLY A 322 -5.13 -8.39 5.71
N TYR A 323 -4.30 -8.68 6.70
CA TYR A 323 -3.45 -9.86 6.74
C TYR A 323 -3.76 -10.69 7.98
N ASN A 324 -3.79 -12.01 7.82
CA ASN A 324 -3.79 -12.91 8.96
C ASN A 324 -2.36 -13.26 9.32
N PHE A 325 -1.87 -12.67 10.40
CA PHE A 325 -0.58 -13.03 10.96
C PHE A 325 -0.69 -14.29 11.79
N PHE A 326 -1.75 -14.48 12.58
CA PHE A 326 -1.96 -15.72 13.33
C PHE A 326 -3.41 -15.97 13.72
N ALA A 327 -4.16 -14.91 14.06
CA ALA A 327 -5.46 -15.02 14.71
C ALA A 327 -6.60 -14.32 13.95
N GLU A 328 -6.29 -13.45 12.99
CA GLU A 328 -7.26 -12.61 12.33
C GLU A 328 -8.14 -13.44 11.40
N SER A 329 -9.45 -13.36 11.59
CA SER A 329 -10.42 -13.97 10.68
C SER A 329 -10.76 -13.02 9.52
N PRO A 330 -11.21 -13.53 8.36
CA PRO A 330 -11.73 -12.66 7.28
C PRO A 330 -12.85 -11.71 7.77
N LYS A 331 -13.68 -12.18 8.71
CA LYS A 331 -14.73 -11.37 9.32
C LYS A 331 -14.13 -10.17 10.07
N THR A 332 -13.09 -10.41 10.88
CA THR A 332 -12.39 -9.37 11.65
C THR A 332 -11.74 -8.34 10.74
N LEU A 333 -11.09 -8.79 9.66
CA LEU A 333 -10.34 -7.93 8.76
C LEU A 333 -11.26 -7.07 7.87
N PHE A 334 -12.39 -7.61 7.41
CA PHE A 334 -13.08 -6.99 6.26
C PHE A 334 -14.50 -6.53 6.53
N SER A 335 -15.16 -7.03 7.58
CA SER A 335 -16.60 -6.73 7.79
C SER A 335 -16.88 -5.26 8.09
N ALA A 336 -15.96 -4.55 8.75
CA ALA A 336 -16.16 -3.13 9.06
C ALA A 336 -16.25 -2.27 7.79
N VAL A 337 -15.36 -2.50 6.83
CA VAL A 337 -15.36 -1.80 5.53
C VAL A 337 -16.58 -2.23 4.70
N VAL A 338 -16.88 -3.53 4.62
CA VAL A 338 -18.06 -4.02 3.90
C VAL A 338 -19.34 -3.43 4.48
N LYS A 339 -19.50 -3.38 5.80
CA LYS A 339 -20.68 -2.79 6.45
C LYS A 339 -20.84 -1.30 6.13
N ALA A 340 -19.73 -0.56 6.05
CA ALA A 340 -19.76 0.88 5.81
C ALA A 340 -20.06 1.25 4.34
N TYR A 341 -19.66 0.41 3.38
CA TYR A 341 -19.65 0.79 1.97
C TYR A 341 -20.25 -0.22 1.00
N GLY A 342 -20.38 -1.49 1.38
CA GLY A 342 -20.73 -2.60 0.49
C GLY A 342 -22.12 -2.52 -0.14
N GLU A 343 -23.03 -1.75 0.45
CA GLU A 343 -24.33 -1.47 -0.18
C GLU A 343 -24.22 -0.48 -1.35
N ARG A 344 -23.18 0.35 -1.37
CA ARG A 344 -23.03 1.52 -2.26
C ARG A 344 -21.93 1.38 -3.28
N LYS A 345 -20.89 0.61 -2.99
CA LYS A 345 -19.70 0.41 -3.83
C LYS A 345 -19.29 -1.06 -3.82
N PRO A 346 -18.80 -1.60 -4.94
CA PRO A 346 -18.16 -2.90 -4.92
C PRO A 346 -16.90 -2.84 -4.04
N VAL A 347 -16.67 -3.90 -3.29
CA VAL A 347 -15.53 -4.03 -2.36
C VAL A 347 -14.45 -4.89 -3.00
N ILE A 348 -13.21 -4.43 -2.89
CA ILE A 348 -12.01 -5.18 -3.26
C ILE A 348 -11.19 -5.45 -1.99
N LEU A 349 -10.88 -6.72 -1.71
CA LEU A 349 -9.83 -7.04 -0.74
C LEU A 349 -8.51 -6.77 -1.46
N SER A 350 -8.06 -5.53 -1.40
CA SER A 350 -6.97 -5.00 -2.23
C SER A 350 -5.61 -5.59 -1.88
N GLU A 351 -5.45 -6.02 -0.64
CA GLU A 351 -4.34 -6.86 -0.22
C GLU A 351 -4.81 -7.81 0.88
N THR A 352 -4.56 -9.10 0.69
CA THR A 352 -4.69 -10.06 1.77
C THR A 352 -3.76 -11.25 1.62
N ALA A 353 -3.33 -11.81 2.74
CA ALA A 353 -2.68 -13.10 2.80
C ALA A 353 -2.81 -13.67 4.22
N ALA A 354 -2.41 -14.92 4.38
CA ALA A 354 -2.27 -15.57 5.68
C ALA A 354 -0.88 -16.20 5.80
N VAL A 355 -0.42 -16.39 7.03
CA VAL A 355 0.86 -17.06 7.36
C VAL A 355 0.63 -18.18 8.37
N GLY A 356 1.69 -18.95 8.65
CA GLY A 356 1.68 -20.01 9.66
C GLY A 356 0.94 -21.29 9.25
N ALA A 357 0.94 -22.29 10.14
CA ALA A 357 0.39 -23.63 9.89
C ALA A 357 -1.13 -23.64 9.62
N GLY A 358 -1.86 -22.61 10.09
CA GLY A 358 -3.30 -22.45 9.88
C GLY A 358 -3.70 -21.95 8.48
N LYS A 359 -2.75 -21.66 7.59
CA LYS A 359 -2.99 -20.98 6.30
C LYS A 359 -4.07 -21.64 5.45
N ALA A 360 -4.03 -22.97 5.28
CA ALA A 360 -5.02 -23.71 4.50
C ALA A 360 -6.45 -23.55 5.07
N GLY A 361 -6.58 -23.62 6.41
CA GLY A 361 -7.86 -23.40 7.09
C GLY A 361 -8.35 -21.97 6.94
N TRP A 362 -7.44 -20.99 6.97
CA TRP A 362 -7.77 -19.60 6.77
C TRP A 362 -8.26 -19.31 5.34
N ILE A 363 -7.63 -19.88 4.31
CA ILE A 363 -8.07 -19.76 2.92
C ILE A 363 -9.50 -20.29 2.74
N ARG A 364 -9.86 -21.41 3.39
CA ARG A 364 -11.24 -21.92 3.39
C ARG A 364 -12.21 -20.96 4.06
N LYS A 365 -11.83 -20.36 5.20
CA LYS A 365 -12.63 -19.33 5.87
C LYS A 365 -12.82 -18.10 4.97
N LEU A 366 -11.78 -17.68 4.24
CA LEU A 366 -11.86 -16.57 3.29
C LEU A 366 -12.85 -16.89 2.17
N GLN A 367 -12.72 -18.07 1.54
CA GLN A 367 -13.64 -18.53 0.49
C GLN A 367 -15.10 -18.48 0.96
N ASN A 368 -15.39 -19.03 2.14
CA ASN A 368 -16.74 -19.08 2.70
C ASN A 368 -17.28 -17.68 2.98
N TRP A 369 -16.47 -16.82 3.60
CA TRP A 369 -16.87 -15.45 3.92
C TRP A 369 -17.13 -14.62 2.65
N VAL A 370 -16.27 -14.70 1.64
CA VAL A 370 -16.47 -14.01 0.35
C VAL A 370 -17.71 -14.53 -0.38
N SER A 371 -17.97 -15.84 -0.31
CA SER A 371 -19.19 -16.43 -0.89
C SER A 371 -20.45 -15.92 -0.21
N ALA A 372 -20.41 -15.68 1.09
CA ALA A 372 -21.50 -15.10 1.88
C ALA A 372 -21.57 -13.56 1.83
N THR A 373 -20.66 -12.89 1.11
CA THR A 373 -20.56 -11.42 1.09
C THR A 373 -20.70 -10.90 -0.36
N PRO A 374 -21.94 -10.60 -0.82
CA PRO A 374 -22.21 -10.23 -2.21
C PRO A 374 -21.47 -8.97 -2.70
N ALA A 375 -21.20 -8.03 -1.80
CA ALA A 375 -20.53 -6.77 -2.13
C ALA A 375 -19.05 -6.94 -2.54
N VAL A 376 -18.40 -8.05 -2.17
CA VAL A 376 -17.00 -8.30 -2.55
C VAL A 376 -16.96 -8.66 -4.03
N GLY A 377 -16.39 -7.78 -4.86
CA GLY A 377 -16.22 -8.00 -6.29
C GLY A 377 -14.81 -8.46 -6.68
N ALA A 378 -13.84 -8.33 -5.77
CA ALA A 378 -12.46 -8.71 -6.04
C ALA A 378 -11.69 -9.13 -4.78
N VAL A 379 -10.75 -10.06 -4.94
CA VAL A 379 -9.79 -10.48 -3.93
C VAL A 379 -8.40 -10.51 -4.55
N VAL A 380 -7.46 -9.78 -3.95
CA VAL A 380 -6.07 -9.70 -4.41
C VAL A 380 -5.16 -10.28 -3.33
N TRP A 381 -4.59 -11.44 -3.63
CA TRP A 381 -3.65 -12.10 -2.73
C TRP A 381 -2.27 -11.41 -2.78
N PHE A 382 -1.67 -11.14 -1.63
CA PHE A 382 -0.31 -10.62 -1.56
C PHE A 382 0.69 -11.77 -1.68
N ASP A 383 1.05 -12.12 -2.92
CA ASP A 383 1.73 -13.35 -3.26
C ASP A 383 3.24 -13.16 -3.33
N THR A 384 3.84 -13.14 -2.14
CA THR A 384 5.28 -12.91 -1.97
C THR A 384 5.91 -13.94 -1.06
N ASP A 385 7.16 -14.26 -1.32
CA ASP A 385 7.99 -14.96 -0.34
C ASP A 385 8.45 -14.00 0.77
N ILE A 386 9.41 -14.45 1.58
CA ILE A 386 10.04 -13.63 2.61
C ILE A 386 10.78 -12.49 1.90
N GLN A 387 10.39 -11.25 2.21
CA GLN A 387 11.00 -10.04 1.65
C GLN A 387 11.78 -9.29 2.72
N GLU A 388 12.66 -8.39 2.28
CA GLU A 388 13.33 -7.46 3.18
C GLU A 388 12.29 -6.67 4.00
N GLY A 389 12.45 -6.67 5.33
CA GLY A 389 11.52 -6.00 6.25
C GLY A 389 10.29 -6.83 6.67
N SER A 390 10.09 -8.04 6.14
CA SER A 390 9.04 -8.96 6.60
C SER A 390 9.57 -10.39 6.72
N PRO A 391 9.52 -11.02 7.92
CA PRO A 391 9.96 -12.41 8.08
C PRO A 391 8.94 -13.43 7.52
N HIS A 392 7.86 -12.97 6.89
CA HIS A 392 6.71 -13.79 6.56
C HIS A 392 6.67 -14.21 5.10
N ASN A 393 6.40 -15.49 4.86
CA ASN A 393 6.12 -16.04 3.54
C ASN A 393 4.60 -16.04 3.29
N PHE A 394 4.15 -15.10 2.47
CA PHE A 394 2.73 -14.91 2.13
C PHE A 394 2.27 -15.75 0.95
N ARG A 395 3.16 -16.45 0.25
CA ARG A 395 2.77 -17.35 -0.83
C ARG A 395 1.69 -18.33 -0.37
N PHE A 396 0.68 -18.56 -1.21
CA PHE A 396 -0.36 -19.55 -0.89
C PHE A 396 0.11 -20.99 -1.12
N ASP A 397 1.26 -21.20 -1.76
CA ASP A 397 1.87 -22.52 -2.01
C ASP A 397 3.05 -22.84 -1.08
N THR A 398 3.03 -22.33 0.16
CA THR A 398 4.03 -22.71 1.18
C THR A 398 4.00 -24.19 1.55
N ASP A 399 2.85 -24.83 1.38
CA ASP A 399 2.66 -26.27 1.57
C ASP A 399 1.51 -26.78 0.68
N GLN A 400 1.39 -28.11 0.58
CA GLN A 400 0.40 -28.75 -0.28
C GLN A 400 -1.05 -28.49 0.15
N ALA A 401 -1.31 -28.33 1.46
CA ALA A 401 -2.65 -28.09 1.97
C ALA A 401 -3.12 -26.67 1.67
N ALA A 402 -2.25 -25.66 1.81
CA ALA A 402 -2.51 -24.28 1.45
C ALA A 402 -2.72 -24.12 -0.05
N LEU A 403 -1.85 -24.73 -0.88
CA LEU A 403 -2.02 -24.74 -2.33
C LEU A 403 -3.35 -25.37 -2.75
N SER A 404 -3.71 -26.50 -2.13
CA SER A 404 -4.97 -27.20 -2.44
C SER A 404 -6.19 -26.36 -2.04
N ALA A 405 -6.16 -25.72 -0.86
CA ALA A 405 -7.24 -24.82 -0.44
C ALA A 405 -7.40 -23.63 -1.39
N TYR A 406 -6.28 -23.02 -1.82
CA TYR A 406 -6.31 -21.90 -2.77
C TYR A 406 -6.84 -22.32 -4.14
N LYS A 407 -6.44 -23.49 -4.64
CA LYS A 407 -6.98 -24.08 -5.87
C LYS A 407 -8.49 -24.28 -5.80
N THR A 408 -9.00 -24.80 -4.69
CA THR A 408 -10.45 -25.00 -4.48
C THR A 408 -11.19 -23.66 -4.51
N MET A 409 -10.68 -22.64 -3.81
CA MET A 409 -11.24 -21.29 -3.85
C MET A 409 -11.25 -20.73 -5.28
N ALA A 410 -10.12 -20.79 -5.98
CA ALA A 410 -9.94 -20.26 -7.33
C ALA A 410 -10.80 -20.94 -8.41
N ARG A 411 -11.25 -22.19 -8.17
CA ARG A 411 -12.11 -22.95 -9.09
C ARG A 411 -13.61 -22.82 -8.76
N SER A 412 -13.95 -22.26 -7.60
CA SER A 412 -15.35 -22.12 -7.21
C SER A 412 -16.08 -21.10 -8.10
N ALA A 413 -17.38 -21.34 -8.35
CA ALA A 413 -18.19 -20.50 -9.24
C ALA A 413 -18.18 -19.01 -8.85
N ARG A 414 -18.10 -18.72 -7.54
CA ARG A 414 -18.01 -17.37 -7.00
C ARG A 414 -16.77 -16.62 -7.49
N PHE A 415 -15.64 -17.31 -7.67
CA PHE A 415 -14.35 -16.72 -8.05
C PHE A 415 -14.06 -16.80 -9.57
N ALA A 416 -15.07 -17.08 -10.39
CA ALA A 416 -14.96 -17.12 -11.85
C ALA A 416 -15.17 -15.75 -12.53
N GLY A 417 -15.02 -14.64 -11.79
CA GLY A 417 -15.06 -13.27 -12.35
C GLY A 417 -13.81 -12.91 -13.12
#